data_AF-A0A8C8CQ18-F1
#
_entry.id   AF-A0A8C8CQ18-F1
#
_cell.length_a   1.000
_cell.length_b   1.000
_cell.length_c   1.000
_cell.angle_alpha   90.00
_cell.angle_beta   90.00
_cell.angle_gamma   90.00
#
_symmetry.space_group_name_H-M   'P 1'
#
loop_
_entity.id
_entity.type
_entity.pdbx_description
1 polymer ?
#
loop_
_entity_poly.entity_id
_entity_poly.type
_entity_poly.pdbx_seq_one_letter_code
_entity_poly.pdbx_strand_id
1 'polypeptide(L)'
;MDCLGTLLVLLSAALELTAKLTAGEEVYTNTWAVHIEGGPQEADRIARKHGFINHGNVSSTAVHPVRWVEQQVSRRRKKRDDYNEPSDPKFPQQWYLSNPSEADLNARGAWSQGYTGRGVVVTILDDGIEKDHPDLASNYDPDASYDVNDGDSDPQPRYTQRNENRHGTRCAGEVAAAANNDVCGVGVAYNAKIGGVRMLDGEVTDVVEAHSLSLNSQHIHIYSASWGPEDDGKTVDGPAKLAKEAFLRGVTEGRGGLGSIFVWASGNGGREKDSCNCDGYTNSIYTLSISSTTQYGMVPWYSEACSSTLATTFSSGNPNEKQIVTTDLRQKCTDTHTGTSASAPLAAGIIALALEANMNLTWRDMQHLVVRTSHPAHLSTDDWRTNGVGRKVSHSYGYGLLDAGAMVALAQNWTSVGPQHQCVLTMLSEPRDIGSRLLFSKTLDSCWGRPEYVNSLEHVQARLTLSYNHRGNLAIHLISPQGTRSTLLAPRPKDYSPEGFIDWAFMTTHMWDEDPRGEWTLEIENVSEQGHDYGELSQFTLILYGTGSSSNNPSSPDFPRPSNNSCKTFDTQQICIGETDCPRHTDNCSTKRFQMGLEASW
;
A
#
# COMPACT_ATOMS: atom_id res chain seq x y z
N MET A 1 -58.95 50.72 30.07
CA MET A 1 -58.42 51.20 28.79
C MET A 1 -56.99 50.71 28.71
N ASP A 2 -56.82 49.40 28.59
CA ASP A 2 -56.93 48.62 27.34
C ASP A 2 -55.57 48.58 26.64
N CYS A 3 -54.98 47.39 26.56
CA CYS A 3 -55.21 46.50 25.41
C CYS A 3 -54.75 47.21 24.13
N LEU A 4 -53.48 47.04 23.78
CA LEU A 4 -52.96 47.27 22.43
C LEU A 4 -51.57 46.63 22.20
N GLY A 5 -50.88 46.12 23.23
CA GLY A 5 -49.54 45.54 23.06
C GLY A 5 -49.49 44.11 22.52
N THR A 6 -50.61 43.36 22.52
CA THR A 6 -50.60 41.92 22.22
C THR A 6 -50.62 41.54 20.73
N LEU A 7 -50.56 42.50 19.80
CA LEU A 7 -50.73 42.21 18.36
C LEU A 7 -49.48 42.39 17.48
N LEU A 8 -48.35 42.90 17.99
CA LEU A 8 -47.14 43.12 17.15
C LEU A 8 -46.05 42.05 17.26
N VAL A 9 -46.22 41.04 18.13
CA VAL A 9 -45.24 39.96 18.31
C VAL A 9 -45.30 38.92 17.16
N LEU A 10 -46.32 38.97 16.30
CA LEU A 10 -46.54 37.94 15.27
C LEU A 10 -46.07 38.31 13.84
N LEU A 11 -45.41 39.45 13.61
CA LEU A 11 -45.08 39.90 12.24
C LEU A 11 -43.59 40.13 11.92
N SER A 12 -42.66 40.11 12.87
CA SER A 12 -41.23 40.28 12.56
C SER A 12 -40.46 38.96 12.40
N ALA A 13 -41.05 37.81 12.75
CA ALA A 13 -40.46 36.49 12.52
C ALA A 13 -40.30 36.13 11.03
N ALA A 14 -40.80 36.96 10.11
CA ALA A 14 -40.76 36.70 8.67
C ALA A 14 -39.70 37.50 7.89
N LEU A 15 -38.94 38.43 8.51
CA LEU A 15 -38.01 39.31 7.77
C LEU A 15 -36.52 39.09 8.03
N GLU A 16 -36.12 38.23 8.97
CA GLU A 16 -34.70 37.96 9.26
C GLU A 16 -34.07 36.87 8.36
N LEU A 17 -34.82 36.30 7.41
CA LEU A 17 -34.30 35.26 6.51
C LEU A 17 -33.65 35.77 5.22
N THR A 18 -33.51 37.09 5.00
CA THR A 18 -32.97 37.61 3.73
C THR A 18 -32.07 38.82 3.88
N ALA A 19 -30.88 38.65 4.48
CA ALA A 19 -29.70 39.48 4.17
C ALA A 19 -28.41 38.94 4.81
N LYS A 20 -27.92 37.78 4.35
CA LYS A 20 -26.47 37.58 4.23
C LYS A 20 -26.05 38.27 2.94
N LEU A 21 -25.33 39.39 3.02
CA LEU A 21 -24.29 39.85 2.06
C LEU A 21 -23.96 41.32 2.34
N THR A 22 -22.98 41.54 3.22
CA THR A 22 -21.81 42.43 3.10
C THR A 22 -21.25 42.65 4.51
N ALA A 23 -20.31 41.83 4.95
CA ALA A 23 -19.44 42.15 6.07
C ALA A 23 -18.01 42.07 5.54
N GLY A 24 -17.34 43.22 5.48
CA GLY A 24 -16.05 43.40 4.85
C GLY A 24 -14.92 42.65 5.54
N GLU A 25 -13.83 42.51 4.79
CA GLU A 25 -12.54 41.96 5.22
C GLU A 25 -12.05 42.65 6.51
N GLU A 26 -11.68 41.87 7.53
CA GLU A 26 -11.15 42.40 8.79
C GLU A 26 -9.73 42.94 8.57
N VAL A 27 -9.60 44.27 8.47
CA VAL A 27 -8.32 44.96 8.40
C VAL A 27 -7.81 45.20 9.82
N TYR A 28 -6.77 44.48 10.21
CA TYR A 28 -6.09 44.68 11.49
C TYR A 28 -5.08 45.83 11.35
N THR A 29 -5.23 46.88 12.16
CA THR A 29 -4.26 47.98 12.23
C THR A 29 -3.43 47.87 13.51
N ASN A 30 -2.21 48.42 13.49
CA ASN A 30 -1.34 48.54 14.65
C ASN A 30 -1.73 49.69 15.61
N THR A 31 -2.96 50.21 15.49
CA THR A 31 -3.46 51.35 16.27
C THR A 31 -4.52 50.88 17.26
N TRP A 32 -4.44 51.34 18.50
CA TRP A 32 -5.32 50.91 19.59
C TRP A 32 -6.06 52.11 20.17
N ALA A 33 -7.38 51.97 20.36
CA ALA A 33 -8.17 52.93 21.14
C ALA A 33 -8.29 52.42 22.57
N VAL A 34 -7.87 53.22 23.55
CA VAL A 34 -7.93 52.87 24.98
C VAL A 34 -8.60 53.99 25.76
N HIS A 35 -9.45 53.65 26.72
CA HIS A 35 -10.01 54.62 27.66
C HIS A 35 -9.04 54.81 28.82
N ILE A 36 -8.51 56.02 28.98
CA ILE A 36 -7.61 56.37 30.07
C ILE A 36 -8.30 57.38 30.97
N GLU A 37 -8.58 56.97 32.22
CA GLU A 37 -9.03 57.87 33.26
C GLU A 37 -7.89 58.82 33.67
N GLY A 38 -8.17 60.12 33.81
CA GLY A 38 -7.16 61.15 34.11
C GLY A 38 -6.90 62.17 33.00
N GLY A 39 -7.55 62.01 31.83
CA GLY A 39 -7.53 63.00 30.75
C GLY A 39 -6.29 62.93 29.84
N PRO A 40 -6.18 63.84 28.85
CA PRO A 40 -5.18 63.74 27.76
C PRO A 40 -3.72 63.70 28.24
N GLN A 41 -3.39 64.41 29.32
CA GLN A 41 -2.03 64.43 29.86
C GLN A 41 -1.61 63.09 30.44
N GLU A 42 -2.55 62.37 31.06
CA GLU A 42 -2.29 61.03 31.60
C GLU A 42 -2.20 59.99 30.48
N ALA A 43 -3.01 60.14 29.44
CA ALA A 43 -2.90 59.34 28.22
C ALA A 43 -1.52 59.51 27.55
N ASP A 44 -1.01 60.74 27.44
CA ASP A 44 0.33 61.01 26.89
C ASP A 44 1.45 60.43 27.76
N ARG A 45 1.27 60.43 29.09
CA ARG A 45 2.25 59.87 30.03
C ARG A 45 2.32 58.36 29.90
N ILE A 46 1.17 57.68 29.85
CA ILE A 46 1.07 56.23 29.70
C ILE A 46 1.59 55.79 28.32
N ALA A 47 1.20 56.50 27.26
CA ALA A 47 1.68 56.21 25.91
C ALA A 47 3.22 56.28 25.85
N ARG A 48 3.84 57.36 26.34
CA ARG A 48 5.30 57.49 26.40
C ARG A 48 5.97 56.41 27.26
N LYS A 49 5.40 56.08 28.42
CA LYS A 49 5.95 55.04 29.29
C LYS A 49 6.05 53.68 28.60
N HIS A 50 5.12 53.37 27.70
CA HIS A 50 5.02 52.08 27.04
C HIS A 50 5.45 52.10 25.56
N GLY A 51 6.07 53.19 25.09
CA GLY A 51 6.60 53.29 23.72
C GLY A 51 5.54 53.52 22.64
N PHE A 52 4.33 53.96 23.02
CA PHE A 52 3.26 54.30 22.09
C PHE A 52 3.19 55.81 21.84
N ILE A 53 2.65 56.19 20.69
CA ILE A 53 2.32 57.59 20.35
C ILE A 53 0.83 57.77 20.62
N ASN A 54 0.47 58.71 21.49
CA ASN A 54 -0.93 59.08 21.69
C ASN A 54 -1.40 59.93 20.51
N HIS A 55 -2.37 59.43 19.76
CA HIS A 55 -2.94 60.11 18.59
C HIS A 55 -4.15 61.01 18.93
N GLY A 56 -4.47 61.17 20.22
CA GLY A 56 -5.56 62.01 20.69
C GLY A 56 -6.88 61.26 20.83
N ASN A 57 -7.95 62.00 21.14
CA ASN A 57 -9.25 61.43 21.46
C ASN A 57 -9.92 60.85 20.19
N VAL A 58 -10.38 59.61 20.25
CA VAL A 58 -10.98 58.88 19.10
C VAL A 58 -12.46 59.23 18.90
N SER A 59 -12.98 60.31 19.51
CA SER A 59 -14.40 60.65 19.46
C SER A 59 -14.68 62.02 18.83
N SER A 60 -14.77 62.03 17.51
CA SER A 60 -15.93 62.60 16.80
C SER A 60 -15.91 62.10 15.36
N THR A 61 -17.00 61.44 14.95
CA THR A 61 -17.32 60.95 13.59
C THR A 61 -16.74 59.60 13.15
N ALA A 62 -17.62 58.59 13.24
CA ALA A 62 -17.77 57.43 12.35
C ALA A 62 -16.53 56.60 11.98
N VAL A 63 -16.05 55.74 12.89
CA VAL A 63 -15.51 54.41 12.54
C VAL A 63 -15.96 53.42 13.62
N HIS A 64 -16.41 52.24 13.18
CA HIS A 64 -17.10 51.17 13.89
C HIS A 64 -16.79 50.97 15.39
N PRO A 65 -17.79 50.76 16.26
CA PRO A 65 -17.54 50.41 17.66
C PRO A 65 -16.82 49.05 17.75
N VAL A 66 -15.69 49.03 18.45
CA VAL A 66 -14.93 47.81 18.77
C VAL A 66 -15.82 46.90 19.62
N ARG A 67 -16.29 45.78 19.06
CA ARG A 67 -17.27 44.89 19.70
C ARG A 67 -16.67 43.86 20.66
N TRP A 68 -15.36 43.66 20.65
CA TRP A 68 -14.70 42.63 21.46
C TRP A 68 -13.18 42.86 21.53
N VAL A 69 -12.57 42.50 22.66
CA VAL A 69 -11.13 42.41 22.86
C VAL A 69 -10.84 41.10 23.62
N GLU A 70 -9.99 40.25 23.08
CA GLU A 70 -9.43 39.09 23.78
C GLU A 70 -7.96 39.33 24.08
N GLN A 71 -7.53 38.99 25.30
CA GLN A 71 -6.11 39.05 25.66
C GLN A 71 -5.31 38.11 24.75
N GLN A 72 -4.36 38.67 23.99
CA GLN A 72 -3.45 37.84 23.21
C GLN A 72 -2.59 37.00 24.14
N VAL A 73 -2.85 35.70 24.18
CA VAL A 73 -1.98 34.72 24.81
C VAL A 73 -0.79 34.50 23.87
N SER A 74 0.44 34.56 24.39
CA SER A 74 1.61 34.24 23.57
C SER A 74 1.48 32.80 23.07
N ARG A 75 1.23 32.61 21.77
CA ARG A 75 1.36 31.28 21.18
C ARG A 75 2.85 30.99 21.04
N ARG A 76 3.32 29.91 21.67
CA ARG A 76 4.66 29.38 21.43
C ARG A 76 4.73 28.99 19.95
N ARG A 77 5.46 29.78 19.16
CA ARG A 77 5.79 29.46 17.78
C ARG A 77 7.26 29.06 17.76
N LYS A 78 7.54 27.81 17.41
CA LYS A 78 8.90 27.37 17.06
C LYS A 78 9.13 27.80 15.61
N LYS A 79 10.33 28.29 15.29
CA LYS A 79 10.78 28.41 13.89
C LYS A 79 10.63 27.02 13.26
N ARG A 80 10.21 26.90 11.99
CA ARG A 80 10.26 25.59 11.30
C ARG A 80 11.68 25.07 11.48
N ASP A 81 11.81 23.91 12.11
CA ASP A 81 13.10 23.37 12.54
C ASP A 81 14.01 23.26 11.31
N ASP A 82 15.23 23.81 11.42
CA ASP A 82 16.30 23.42 10.53
C ASP A 82 16.45 21.90 10.70
N TYR A 83 16.25 21.12 9.63
CA TYR A 83 16.46 19.68 9.66
C TYR A 83 17.90 19.42 10.12
N ASN A 84 18.03 18.73 11.25
CA ASN A 84 19.30 18.21 11.74
C ASN A 84 19.28 16.70 11.52
N GLU A 85 20.39 16.18 11.03
CA GLU A 85 20.56 14.74 10.90
C GLU A 85 20.43 14.06 12.26
N PRO A 86 19.86 12.84 12.31
CA PRO A 86 19.77 12.09 13.55
C PRO A 86 21.13 11.90 14.23
N SER A 87 21.16 12.04 15.55
CA SER A 87 22.37 11.94 16.35
C SER A 87 22.69 10.52 16.85
N ASP A 88 21.88 9.53 16.48
CA ASP A 88 21.92 8.17 17.02
C ASP A 88 23.24 7.45 16.68
N PRO A 89 23.81 6.66 17.62
CA PRO A 89 25.19 6.18 17.55
C PRO A 89 25.49 5.27 16.35
N LYS A 90 24.48 4.60 15.80
CA LYS A 90 24.57 3.72 14.64
C LYS A 90 24.00 4.31 13.36
N PHE A 91 23.42 5.51 13.39
CA PHE A 91 22.97 6.19 12.17
C PHE A 91 24.08 6.31 11.09
N PRO A 92 25.35 6.61 11.42
CA PRO A 92 26.43 6.60 10.42
C PRO A 92 26.70 5.23 9.76
N GLN A 93 26.22 4.14 10.35
CA GLN A 93 26.32 2.78 9.81
C GLN A 93 25.10 2.39 8.97
N GLN A 94 23.99 3.14 9.05
CA GLN A 94 22.78 2.96 8.22
C GLN A 94 22.97 3.56 6.82
N TRP A 95 23.92 2.98 6.10
CA TRP A 95 24.35 3.41 4.76
C TRP A 95 23.21 3.50 3.74
N TYR A 96 22.14 2.73 3.92
CA TYR A 96 20.97 2.71 3.05
C TYR A 96 20.01 3.89 3.27
N LEU A 97 20.08 4.61 4.41
CA LEU A 97 19.29 5.83 4.66
C LEU A 97 20.03 7.09 4.23
N SER A 98 21.35 7.01 4.22
CA SER A 98 22.22 8.16 4.13
C SER A 98 23.64 7.72 3.74
N ASN A 99 24.00 7.96 2.49
CA ASN A 99 25.36 7.81 2.00
C ASN A 99 25.75 9.04 1.16
N PRO A 100 26.63 9.93 1.66
CA PRO A 100 27.05 11.10 0.92
C PRO A 100 27.81 10.80 -0.38
N SER A 101 28.30 9.57 -0.55
CA SER A 101 29.25 9.19 -1.61
C SER A 101 28.72 8.10 -2.56
N GLU A 102 27.59 7.47 -2.26
CA GLU A 102 27.00 6.37 -3.05
C GLU A 102 25.46 6.46 -3.04
N ALA A 103 24.77 5.56 -3.74
CA ALA A 103 23.32 5.52 -3.74
C ALA A 103 22.76 5.09 -2.38
N ASP A 104 21.67 5.72 -1.96
CA ASP A 104 20.87 5.41 -0.78
C ASP A 104 19.36 5.50 -1.13
N LEU A 105 18.46 5.30 -0.16
CA LEU A 105 17.00 5.37 -0.37
C LEU A 105 16.45 6.82 -0.37
N ASN A 106 17.32 7.83 -0.36
CA ASN A 106 16.99 9.24 -0.31
C ASN A 106 16.05 9.62 0.86
N ALA A 107 16.21 8.96 2.01
CA ALA A 107 15.39 9.22 3.20
C ALA A 107 15.55 10.67 3.69
N ARG A 108 16.78 11.21 3.62
CA ARG A 108 17.07 12.63 3.90
C ARG A 108 16.28 13.59 3.01
N GLY A 109 16.03 13.22 1.75
CA GLY A 109 15.20 13.99 0.84
C GLY A 109 13.77 14.16 1.35
N ALA A 110 13.20 13.14 1.98
CA ALA A 110 11.89 13.22 2.62
C ALA A 110 11.94 13.95 3.98
N TRP A 111 12.92 13.63 4.84
CA TRP A 111 13.04 14.24 6.16
C TRP A 111 13.30 15.75 6.11
N SER A 112 14.09 16.22 5.13
CA SER A 112 14.33 17.66 4.91
C SER A 112 13.08 18.40 4.41
N GLN A 113 12.12 17.69 3.82
CA GLN A 113 10.79 18.24 3.50
C GLN A 113 9.84 18.24 4.71
N GLY A 114 10.24 17.65 5.84
CA GLY A 114 9.49 17.63 7.10
C GLY A 114 8.64 16.38 7.32
N TYR A 115 8.77 15.36 6.48
CA TYR A 115 8.02 14.10 6.59
C TYR A 115 8.85 13.05 7.30
N THR A 116 8.31 12.47 8.36
CA THR A 116 9.00 11.58 9.31
C THR A 116 8.16 10.36 9.72
N GLY A 117 7.00 10.18 9.08
CA GLY A 117 6.01 9.13 9.33
C GLY A 117 4.89 9.53 10.29
N ARG A 118 4.80 10.80 10.70
CA ARG A 118 3.92 11.22 11.78
C ARG A 118 2.45 10.97 11.44
N GLY A 119 1.76 10.30 12.36
CA GLY A 119 0.32 10.00 12.22
C GLY A 119 0.02 8.79 11.35
N VAL A 120 1.05 8.14 10.78
CA VAL A 120 0.92 6.86 10.09
C VAL A 120 1.21 5.73 11.07
N VAL A 121 0.47 4.63 10.92
CA VAL A 121 0.53 3.43 11.76
C VAL A 121 0.92 2.24 10.89
N VAL A 122 2.00 1.56 11.26
CA VAL A 122 2.53 0.38 10.58
C VAL A 122 2.49 -0.81 11.53
N THR A 123 2.20 -2.01 11.01
CA THR A 123 2.33 -3.26 11.76
C THR A 123 3.23 -4.25 11.05
N ILE A 124 4.03 -4.99 11.83
CA ILE A 124 4.90 -6.07 11.36
C ILE A 124 4.20 -7.40 11.62
N LEU A 125 3.86 -8.16 10.57
CA LEU A 125 3.23 -9.47 10.67
C LEU A 125 4.31 -10.56 10.72
N ASP A 126 4.71 -11.01 11.91
CA ASP A 126 5.93 -11.82 12.07
C ASP A 126 5.96 -12.66 13.38
N ASP A 127 7.14 -12.85 13.97
CA ASP A 127 7.41 -13.62 15.19
C ASP A 127 7.24 -12.84 16.52
N GLY A 128 6.71 -11.62 16.42
CA GLY A 128 6.45 -10.70 17.53
C GLY A 128 7.32 -9.44 17.50
N ILE A 129 7.01 -8.50 18.40
CA ILE A 129 7.73 -7.23 18.56
C ILE A 129 8.09 -6.99 20.02
N GLU A 130 9.37 -6.78 20.30
CA GLU A 130 9.86 -6.40 21.63
C GLU A 130 9.42 -4.95 21.94
N LYS A 131 8.16 -4.78 22.35
CA LYS A 131 7.51 -3.47 22.56
C LYS A 131 8.21 -2.59 23.60
N ASP A 132 8.98 -3.20 24.50
CA ASP A 132 9.77 -2.53 25.54
C ASP A 132 11.21 -2.25 25.11
N HIS A 133 11.59 -2.55 23.86
CA HIS A 133 12.88 -2.17 23.30
C HIS A 133 13.07 -0.64 23.43
N PRO A 134 14.19 -0.14 23.96
CA PRO A 134 14.37 1.30 24.24
C PRO A 134 14.21 2.19 23.00
N ASP A 135 14.49 1.63 21.83
CA ASP A 135 14.37 2.30 20.54
C ASP A 135 12.99 2.16 19.87
N LEU A 136 12.09 1.31 20.40
CA LEU A 136 10.74 1.11 19.86
C LEU A 136 9.65 1.64 20.80
N ALA A 137 9.88 1.61 22.11
CA ALA A 137 8.86 1.84 23.13
C ALA A 137 8.10 3.18 23.00
N SER A 138 8.75 4.23 22.50
CA SER A 138 8.11 5.54 22.30
C SER A 138 7.17 5.59 21.08
N ASN A 139 7.46 4.76 20.07
CA ASN A 139 6.69 4.63 18.83
C ASN A 139 5.72 3.44 18.86
N TYR A 140 5.88 2.52 19.83
CA TYR A 140 4.99 1.36 19.98
C TYR A 140 3.52 1.77 20.06
N ASP A 141 2.67 0.99 19.40
CA ASP A 141 1.24 1.14 19.36
C ASP A 141 0.53 -0.20 19.65
N PRO A 142 -0.16 -0.31 20.81
CA PRO A 142 -0.89 -1.52 21.14
C PRO A 142 -2.09 -1.77 20.22
N ASP A 143 -2.71 -0.74 19.64
CA ASP A 143 -3.85 -0.91 18.72
C ASP A 143 -3.39 -1.39 17.32
N ALA A 144 -2.09 -1.35 17.06
CA ALA A 144 -1.47 -1.94 15.87
C ALA A 144 -0.90 -3.34 16.13
N SER A 145 -1.19 -3.93 17.30
CA SER A 145 -0.51 -5.12 17.80
C SER A 145 -1.48 -6.20 18.30
N TYR A 146 -1.10 -7.46 18.13
CA TYR A 146 -1.85 -8.60 18.66
C TYR A 146 -0.99 -9.88 18.66
N ASP A 147 -1.25 -10.81 19.57
CA ASP A 147 -0.69 -12.15 19.54
C ASP A 147 -1.74 -13.15 19.07
N VAL A 148 -1.60 -13.60 17.82
CA VAL A 148 -2.51 -14.58 17.23
C VAL A 148 -2.13 -16.00 17.65
N ASN A 149 -0.86 -16.25 17.98
CA ASN A 149 -0.39 -17.57 18.40
C ASN A 149 -0.95 -17.96 19.78
N ASP A 150 -0.93 -17.04 20.74
CA ASP A 150 -1.40 -17.26 22.11
C ASP A 150 -2.80 -16.66 22.38
N GLY A 151 -3.32 -15.86 21.45
CA GLY A 151 -4.70 -15.36 21.47
C GLY A 151 -4.92 -14.20 22.43
N ASP A 152 -3.93 -13.32 22.60
CA ASP A 152 -3.98 -12.17 23.49
C ASP A 152 -3.42 -10.89 22.84
N SER A 153 -3.43 -9.77 23.56
CA SER A 153 -3.05 -8.45 23.00
C SER A 153 -1.55 -8.14 23.08
N ASP A 154 -0.72 -9.01 23.67
CA ASP A 154 0.69 -8.75 23.90
C ASP A 154 1.58 -9.48 22.86
N PRO A 155 2.10 -8.79 21.82
CA PRO A 155 2.92 -9.43 20.80
C PRO A 155 4.38 -9.69 21.23
N GLN A 156 4.69 -9.71 22.54
CA GLN A 156 6.05 -9.87 23.03
C GLN A 156 6.67 -11.17 22.48
N PRO A 157 7.87 -11.15 21.88
CA PRO A 157 8.49 -12.34 21.37
C PRO A 157 8.85 -13.29 22.50
N ARG A 158 8.62 -14.58 22.29
CA ARG A 158 9.10 -15.62 23.21
C ARG A 158 10.62 -15.75 23.11
N TYR A 159 11.32 -15.46 24.20
CA TYR A 159 12.78 -15.56 24.24
C TYR A 159 13.28 -17.00 24.24
N THR A 160 14.09 -17.37 23.25
CA THR A 160 14.80 -18.66 23.20
C THR A 160 16.30 -18.47 23.29
N GLN A 161 17.06 -19.52 23.62
CA GLN A 161 18.53 -19.45 23.69
C GLN A 161 19.16 -19.09 22.34
N ARG A 162 18.49 -19.45 21.23
CA ARG A 162 18.94 -19.19 19.86
C ARG A 162 18.42 -17.87 19.29
N ASN A 163 17.59 -17.15 20.04
CA ASN A 163 16.89 -15.94 19.60
C ASN A 163 16.19 -16.18 18.26
N GLU A 164 15.36 -17.22 18.20
CA GLU A 164 14.60 -17.58 16.99
C GLU A 164 13.59 -16.48 16.65
N ASN A 165 12.88 -15.96 17.67
CA ASN A 165 11.84 -14.93 17.52
C ASN A 165 12.41 -13.50 17.59
N ARG A 166 13.41 -13.19 16.75
CA ARG A 166 14.06 -11.87 16.72
C ARG A 166 13.67 -11.05 15.50
N HIS A 167 13.01 -11.67 14.53
CA HIS A 167 12.87 -11.16 13.18
C HIS A 167 11.93 -9.96 13.14
N GLY A 168 10.75 -10.03 13.74
CA GLY A 168 9.78 -8.94 13.78
C GLY A 168 10.30 -7.70 14.52
N THR A 169 11.09 -7.89 15.58
CA THR A 169 11.75 -6.78 16.30
C THR A 169 12.80 -6.06 15.43
N ARG A 170 13.51 -6.79 14.55
CA ARG A 170 14.46 -6.19 13.60
C ARG A 170 13.74 -5.38 12.55
N CYS A 171 12.70 -5.96 11.95
CA CYS A 171 11.88 -5.29 10.94
C CYS A 171 11.19 -4.03 11.49
N ALA A 172 10.69 -4.07 12.73
CA ALA A 172 10.06 -2.92 13.38
C ALA A 172 11.03 -1.72 13.52
N GLY A 173 12.29 -1.98 13.84
CA GLY A 173 13.32 -0.94 13.95
C GLY A 173 13.64 -0.26 12.63
N GLU A 174 13.63 -1.02 11.53
CA GLU A 174 13.85 -0.45 10.19
C GLU A 174 12.76 0.55 9.81
N VAL A 175 11.51 0.27 10.19
CA VAL A 175 10.39 1.18 9.96
C VAL A 175 10.46 2.38 10.89
N ALA A 176 10.51 2.16 12.21
CA ALA A 176 10.17 3.18 13.20
C ALA A 176 10.98 3.12 14.50
N ALA A 177 12.25 2.66 14.46
CA ALA A 177 13.17 2.98 15.53
C ALA A 177 13.19 4.50 15.77
N ALA A 178 13.14 4.91 17.03
CA ALA A 178 13.09 6.30 17.41
C ALA A 178 14.39 7.01 17.01
N ALA A 179 14.32 8.32 16.83
CA ALA A 179 15.49 9.13 16.49
C ALA A 179 15.85 10.07 17.64
N ASN A 180 17.14 10.39 17.72
CA ASN A 180 17.75 11.31 18.68
C ASN A 180 17.53 10.87 20.14
N ASN A 181 17.70 9.58 20.44
CA ASN A 181 17.55 9.01 21.78
C ASN A 181 18.83 8.35 22.33
N ASP A 182 19.95 8.46 21.61
CA ASP A 182 21.25 7.84 21.93
C ASP A 182 21.25 6.30 21.92
N VAL A 183 20.27 5.67 21.27
CA VAL A 183 20.12 4.21 21.17
C VAL A 183 20.23 3.79 19.71
N CYS A 184 20.97 2.70 19.43
CA CYS A 184 21.07 2.07 18.11
C CYS A 184 21.10 3.08 16.93
N GLY A 185 20.16 2.98 15.99
CA GLY A 185 20.05 3.79 14.77
C GLY A 185 18.70 4.50 14.71
N VAL A 186 18.13 4.65 13.52
CA VAL A 186 16.81 5.27 13.32
C VAL A 186 15.97 4.48 12.32
N GLY A 187 14.64 4.52 12.48
CA GLY A 187 13.72 4.01 11.46
C GLY A 187 13.60 4.98 10.29
N VAL A 188 13.23 4.48 9.11
CA VAL A 188 12.92 5.34 7.94
C VAL A 188 11.84 6.37 8.29
N ALA A 189 10.82 5.92 9.02
CA ALA A 189 9.68 6.68 9.50
C ALA A 189 9.72 6.76 11.03
N TYR A 190 10.79 7.34 11.59
CA TYR A 190 11.07 7.40 13.03
C TYR A 190 10.03 8.15 13.90
N ASN A 191 8.99 8.75 13.31
CA ASN A 191 7.84 9.31 14.03
C ASN A 191 6.49 8.62 13.69
N ALA A 192 6.52 7.54 12.91
CA ALA A 192 5.37 6.66 12.75
C ALA A 192 5.10 5.87 14.03
N LYS A 193 3.86 5.40 14.15
CA LYS A 193 3.48 4.39 15.12
C LYS A 193 3.77 3.00 14.57
N ILE A 194 4.26 2.11 15.43
CA ILE A 194 4.67 0.76 15.07
C ILE A 194 4.05 -0.26 16.01
N GLY A 195 3.40 -1.26 15.44
CA GLY A 195 2.92 -2.44 16.15
C GLY A 195 3.54 -3.71 15.60
N GLY A 196 3.13 -4.84 16.15
CA GLY A 196 3.52 -6.15 15.65
C GLY A 196 2.44 -7.18 15.93
N VAL A 197 2.28 -8.10 14.98
CA VAL A 197 1.42 -9.26 15.12
C VAL A 197 2.29 -10.48 15.26
N ARG A 198 2.25 -11.13 16.42
CA ARG A 198 2.92 -12.42 16.65
C ARG A 198 2.05 -13.52 16.08
N MET A 199 2.47 -14.06 14.93
CA MET A 199 1.73 -15.09 14.19
C MET A 199 2.62 -16.20 13.62
N LEU A 200 3.95 -16.02 13.56
CA LEU A 200 4.89 -17.04 13.07
C LEU A 200 5.51 -17.94 14.15
N ASP A 201 5.33 -17.66 15.45
CA ASP A 201 5.88 -18.48 16.53
C ASP A 201 4.91 -19.61 16.95
N GLY A 202 4.39 -20.32 15.95
CA GLY A 202 3.37 -21.35 16.13
C GLY A 202 2.94 -21.97 14.80
N GLU A 203 1.86 -22.76 14.83
CA GLU A 203 1.26 -23.30 13.61
C GLU A 203 0.58 -22.17 12.81
N VAL A 204 0.99 -21.98 11.56
CA VAL A 204 0.42 -20.98 10.66
C VAL A 204 -0.65 -21.65 9.80
N THR A 205 -1.90 -21.25 10.02
CA THR A 205 -3.08 -21.74 9.29
C THR A 205 -3.76 -20.59 8.54
N ASP A 206 -4.64 -20.90 7.58
CA ASP A 206 -5.42 -19.89 6.83
C ASP A 206 -6.17 -18.91 7.76
N VAL A 207 -6.66 -19.38 8.91
CA VAL A 207 -7.33 -18.52 9.91
C VAL A 207 -6.34 -17.57 10.60
N VAL A 208 -5.15 -18.06 10.94
CA VAL A 208 -4.09 -17.25 11.58
C VAL A 208 -3.65 -16.12 10.63
N GLU A 209 -3.43 -16.45 9.36
CA GLU A 209 -3.08 -15.48 8.33
C GLU A 209 -4.21 -14.46 8.12
N ALA A 210 -5.45 -14.93 7.92
CA ALA A 210 -6.59 -14.06 7.68
C ALA A 210 -6.86 -13.10 8.84
N HIS A 211 -6.72 -13.58 10.08
CA HIS A 211 -6.87 -12.76 11.28
C HIS A 211 -5.77 -11.69 11.34
N SER A 212 -4.51 -12.08 11.11
CA SER A 212 -3.36 -11.17 11.10
C SER A 212 -3.50 -10.07 10.04
N LEU A 213 -3.87 -10.45 8.81
CA LEU A 213 -4.09 -9.53 7.68
C LEU A 213 -5.28 -8.58 7.88
N SER A 214 -6.25 -8.97 8.71
CA SER A 214 -7.46 -8.17 8.97
C SER A 214 -7.39 -7.33 10.26
N LEU A 215 -6.29 -7.43 11.03
CA LEU A 215 -6.18 -6.77 12.33
C LEU A 215 -6.39 -5.26 12.18
N ASN A 216 -7.39 -4.72 12.88
CA ASN A 216 -7.64 -3.28 13.05
C ASN A 216 -7.43 -2.44 11.78
N SER A 217 -7.99 -2.88 10.65
CA SER A 217 -7.77 -2.26 9.32
C SER A 217 -8.24 -0.81 9.16
N GLN A 218 -8.98 -0.27 10.13
CA GLN A 218 -9.34 1.15 10.18
C GLN A 218 -8.32 2.01 10.91
N HIS A 219 -7.44 1.40 11.71
CA HIS A 219 -6.39 2.05 12.48
C HIS A 219 -5.01 1.86 11.82
N ILE A 220 -4.71 0.63 11.43
CA ILE A 220 -3.44 0.27 10.78
C ILE A 220 -3.49 0.71 9.32
N HIS A 221 -2.43 1.41 8.88
CA HIS A 221 -2.33 1.89 7.51
C HIS A 221 -1.56 0.92 6.61
N ILE A 222 -0.44 0.41 7.13
CA ILE A 222 0.53 -0.40 6.40
C ILE A 222 0.80 -1.70 7.16
N TYR A 223 0.79 -2.81 6.44
CA TYR A 223 1.13 -4.14 6.93
C TYR A 223 2.41 -4.57 6.22
N SER A 224 3.47 -4.87 6.97
CA SER A 224 4.72 -5.39 6.42
C SER A 224 4.85 -6.87 6.75
N ALA A 225 5.08 -7.69 5.73
CA ALA A 225 5.25 -9.13 5.89
C ALA A 225 6.38 -9.64 4.98
N SER A 226 6.99 -10.75 5.39
CA SER A 226 8.06 -11.41 4.65
C SER A 226 8.00 -12.94 4.76
N TRP A 227 6.80 -13.46 4.95
CA TRP A 227 6.49 -14.88 4.97
C TRP A 227 5.71 -15.27 3.72
N GLY A 228 5.70 -16.56 3.41
CA GLY A 228 5.11 -17.14 2.22
C GLY A 228 5.36 -18.65 2.22
N PRO A 229 5.21 -19.31 1.06
CA PRO A 229 5.60 -20.70 0.89
C PRO A 229 7.09 -20.92 1.14
N GLU A 230 7.51 -22.19 1.20
CA GLU A 230 8.93 -22.51 1.32
C GLU A 230 9.70 -22.10 0.05
N ASP A 231 10.77 -21.32 0.23
CA ASP A 231 11.65 -20.78 -0.83
C ASP A 231 12.62 -21.86 -1.40
N ASP A 232 12.09 -23.03 -1.78
CA ASP A 232 12.84 -24.24 -2.12
C ASP A 232 13.01 -24.48 -3.63
N GLY A 233 12.49 -23.58 -4.47
CA GLY A 233 12.56 -23.71 -5.92
C GLY A 233 11.64 -24.79 -6.49
N LYS A 234 10.67 -25.31 -5.73
CA LYS A 234 9.73 -26.36 -6.17
C LYS A 234 8.29 -26.12 -5.74
N THR A 235 8.07 -25.41 -4.64
CA THR A 235 6.75 -25.14 -4.10
C THR A 235 5.97 -24.17 -4.98
N VAL A 236 4.65 -24.38 -5.10
CA VAL A 236 3.70 -23.45 -5.70
C VAL A 236 2.54 -23.39 -4.74
N ASP A 237 2.41 -22.29 -4.03
CA ASP A 237 1.37 -22.12 -3.02
C ASP A 237 1.09 -20.64 -2.76
N GLY A 238 -0.01 -20.33 -2.11
CA GLY A 238 -0.40 -18.97 -1.84
C GLY A 238 -1.56 -18.88 -0.86
N PRO A 239 -2.14 -17.69 -0.66
CA PRO A 239 -3.17 -17.51 0.34
C PRO A 239 -4.35 -18.43 0.03
N ALA A 240 -4.79 -19.15 1.06
CA ALA A 240 -6.00 -19.93 1.04
C ALA A 240 -7.23 -19.00 1.10
N LYS A 241 -8.42 -19.56 1.31
CA LYS A 241 -9.67 -18.84 1.09
C LYS A 241 -9.80 -17.63 2.02
N LEU A 242 -9.54 -17.81 3.31
CA LEU A 242 -9.74 -16.74 4.29
C LEU A 242 -8.68 -15.65 4.15
N ALA A 243 -7.42 -16.01 3.90
CA ALA A 243 -6.36 -15.04 3.64
C ALA A 243 -6.63 -14.22 2.35
N LYS A 244 -7.13 -14.84 1.28
CA LYS A 244 -7.59 -14.12 0.06
C LYS A 244 -8.73 -13.15 0.35
N GLU A 245 -9.71 -13.56 1.14
CA GLU A 245 -10.82 -12.70 1.57
C GLU A 245 -10.33 -11.56 2.48
N ALA A 246 -9.32 -11.80 3.34
CA ALA A 246 -8.70 -10.80 4.18
C ALA A 246 -7.95 -9.74 3.35
N PHE A 247 -7.18 -10.13 2.34
CA PHE A 247 -6.56 -9.18 1.41
C PHE A 247 -7.62 -8.33 0.70
N LEU A 248 -8.66 -8.97 0.13
CA LEU A 248 -9.71 -8.27 -0.59
C LEU A 248 -10.43 -7.26 0.32
N ARG A 249 -10.83 -7.66 1.53
CA ARG A 249 -11.44 -6.74 2.51
C ARG A 249 -10.48 -5.64 2.94
N GLY A 250 -9.20 -5.97 3.14
CA GLY A 250 -8.16 -5.01 3.49
C GLY A 250 -8.07 -3.89 2.46
N VAL A 251 -7.94 -4.21 1.17
CA VAL A 251 -7.80 -3.20 0.10
C VAL A 251 -9.12 -2.49 -0.26
N THR A 252 -10.27 -3.03 0.11
CA THR A 252 -11.60 -2.45 -0.21
C THR A 252 -12.20 -1.64 0.94
N GLU A 253 -12.05 -2.10 2.18
CA GLU A 253 -12.69 -1.52 3.36
C GLU A 253 -11.68 -0.84 4.29
N GLY A 254 -10.41 -1.29 4.30
CA GLY A 254 -9.36 -0.74 5.16
C GLY A 254 -9.13 0.76 4.94
N ARG A 255 -8.64 1.45 5.97
CA ARG A 255 -8.39 2.90 5.97
C ARG A 255 -9.58 3.72 5.45
N GLY A 256 -10.79 3.42 5.94
CA GLY A 256 -12.02 4.11 5.52
C GLY A 256 -12.35 3.94 4.04
N GLY A 257 -11.98 2.81 3.42
CA GLY A 257 -12.19 2.53 2.01
C GLY A 257 -11.06 2.98 1.07
N LEU A 258 -9.98 3.57 1.59
CA LEU A 258 -8.77 3.84 0.80
C LEU A 258 -7.95 2.57 0.52
N GLY A 259 -8.15 1.54 1.33
CA GLY A 259 -7.49 0.25 1.26
C GLY A 259 -6.20 0.20 2.08
N SER A 260 -6.08 -0.86 2.88
CA SER A 260 -4.84 -1.26 3.55
C SER A 260 -3.71 -1.43 2.53
N ILE A 261 -2.49 -1.02 2.92
CA ILE A 261 -1.30 -1.22 2.09
C ILE A 261 -0.52 -2.42 2.63
N PHE A 262 -0.46 -3.50 1.87
CA PHE A 262 0.31 -4.69 2.21
C PHE A 262 1.65 -4.64 1.49
N VAL A 263 2.75 -4.58 2.22
CA VAL A 263 4.12 -4.60 1.69
C VAL A 263 4.70 -5.99 1.93
N TRP A 264 5.26 -6.59 0.88
CA TRP A 264 5.69 -7.99 0.91
C TRP A 264 7.12 -8.16 0.42
N ALA A 265 7.90 -8.99 1.10
CA ALA A 265 9.21 -9.41 0.60
C ALA A 265 9.04 -10.43 -0.54
N SER A 266 9.87 -10.35 -1.58
CA SER A 266 9.72 -11.20 -2.76
C SER A 266 10.31 -12.62 -2.63
N GLY A 267 10.74 -13.08 -1.44
CA GLY A 267 11.33 -14.42 -1.23
C GLY A 267 12.86 -14.46 -1.21
N ASN A 268 13.44 -15.55 -0.69
CA ASN A 268 14.88 -15.78 -0.50
C ASN A 268 15.42 -17.04 -1.21
N GLY A 269 14.67 -17.59 -2.17
CA GLY A 269 14.94 -18.84 -2.91
C GLY A 269 15.89 -18.71 -4.08
N GLY A 270 16.62 -17.59 -4.23
CA GLY A 270 17.51 -17.35 -5.38
C GLY A 270 18.61 -18.42 -5.59
N ARG A 271 19.13 -19.02 -4.49
CA ARG A 271 20.07 -20.16 -4.55
C ARG A 271 19.43 -21.43 -5.07
N GLU A 272 18.16 -21.61 -4.75
CA GLU A 272 17.35 -22.76 -5.13
C GLU A 272 16.78 -22.60 -6.55
N LYS A 273 17.02 -21.44 -7.19
CA LYS A 273 16.46 -21.05 -8.49
C LYS A 273 14.95 -20.98 -8.46
N ASP A 274 14.40 -20.44 -7.37
CA ASP A 274 12.98 -20.18 -7.27
C ASP A 274 12.54 -18.98 -8.11
N SER A 275 11.24 -18.87 -8.32
CA SER A 275 10.61 -17.78 -9.05
C SER A 275 9.35 -17.32 -8.31
N CYS A 276 9.41 -16.09 -7.79
CA CYS A 276 8.40 -15.56 -6.88
C CYS A 276 6.97 -15.45 -7.43
N ASN A 277 6.74 -15.64 -8.74
CA ASN A 277 5.37 -15.82 -9.24
C ASN A 277 4.72 -17.16 -8.82
N CYS A 278 5.50 -18.08 -8.24
CA CYS A 278 5.03 -19.32 -7.60
C CYS A 278 4.61 -19.11 -6.13
N ASP A 279 4.92 -17.96 -5.55
CA ASP A 279 4.40 -17.51 -4.27
C ASP A 279 3.18 -16.62 -4.49
N GLY A 280 1.99 -17.11 -4.11
CA GLY A 280 0.74 -16.39 -4.29
C GLY A 280 0.53 -15.17 -3.39
N TYR A 281 1.35 -14.96 -2.35
CA TYR A 281 1.32 -13.75 -1.52
C TYR A 281 2.03 -12.61 -2.24
N THR A 282 3.29 -12.80 -2.66
CA THR A 282 4.05 -11.79 -3.43
C THR A 282 3.51 -11.58 -4.86
N ASN A 283 2.90 -12.61 -5.46
CA ASN A 283 2.27 -12.51 -6.79
C ASN A 283 0.86 -11.86 -6.77
N SER A 284 0.31 -11.58 -5.60
CA SER A 284 -1.00 -10.93 -5.47
C SER A 284 -0.96 -9.48 -5.99
N ILE A 285 -2.05 -9.01 -6.61
CA ILE A 285 -2.17 -7.58 -6.97
C ILE A 285 -2.31 -6.68 -5.74
N TYR A 286 -2.76 -7.26 -4.62
CA TYR A 286 -3.04 -6.55 -3.36
C TYR A 286 -1.80 -6.29 -2.52
N THR A 287 -0.69 -6.94 -2.85
CA THR A 287 0.60 -6.77 -2.19
C THR A 287 1.52 -5.89 -3.05
N LEU A 288 2.31 -5.08 -2.36
CA LEU A 288 3.36 -4.25 -2.93
C LEU A 288 4.68 -4.99 -2.70
N SER A 289 5.06 -5.79 -3.68
CA SER A 289 6.17 -6.74 -3.58
C SER A 289 7.52 -6.07 -3.83
N ILE A 290 8.45 -6.29 -2.90
CA ILE A 290 9.76 -5.64 -2.82
C ILE A 290 10.87 -6.68 -2.83
N SER A 291 11.79 -6.51 -3.78
CA SER A 291 13.03 -7.29 -3.87
C SER A 291 14.20 -6.54 -3.22
N SER A 292 15.40 -7.14 -3.29
CA SER A 292 16.61 -6.60 -2.66
C SER A 292 17.69 -6.25 -3.67
N THR A 293 18.47 -5.22 -3.33
CA THR A 293 19.79 -4.99 -3.93
C THR A 293 20.86 -4.97 -2.85
N THR A 294 22.08 -5.36 -3.22
CA THR A 294 23.24 -5.24 -2.33
C THR A 294 23.74 -3.79 -2.26
N GLN A 295 24.71 -3.52 -1.37
CA GLN A 295 25.36 -2.22 -1.25
C GLN A 295 25.93 -1.71 -2.58
N TYR A 296 26.53 -2.59 -3.38
CA TYR A 296 27.11 -2.22 -4.68
C TYR A 296 26.11 -2.25 -5.84
N GLY A 297 24.80 -2.35 -5.55
CA GLY A 297 23.78 -2.34 -6.60
C GLY A 297 23.69 -3.65 -7.38
N MET A 298 24.09 -4.78 -6.79
CA MET A 298 24.06 -6.10 -7.43
C MET A 298 22.83 -6.90 -6.99
N VAL A 299 22.41 -7.87 -7.79
CA VAL A 299 21.33 -8.81 -7.41
C VAL A 299 21.88 -9.74 -6.33
N PRO A 300 21.33 -9.74 -5.10
CA PRO A 300 21.80 -10.61 -4.03
C PRO A 300 21.56 -12.09 -4.36
N TRP A 301 22.41 -12.97 -3.84
CA TRP A 301 22.35 -14.42 -4.11
C TRP A 301 21.03 -15.09 -3.70
N TYR A 302 20.28 -14.50 -2.77
CA TYR A 302 19.01 -15.01 -2.27
C TYR A 302 17.80 -14.43 -3.02
N SER A 303 17.94 -13.33 -3.77
CA SER A 303 16.80 -12.67 -4.39
C SER A 303 16.15 -13.55 -5.46
N GLU A 304 14.82 -13.57 -5.47
CA GLU A 304 14.04 -14.21 -6.52
C GLU A 304 13.62 -13.20 -7.57
N ALA A 305 13.58 -13.64 -8.83
CA ALA A 305 13.15 -12.81 -9.95
C ALA A 305 11.76 -13.27 -10.44
N CYS A 306 10.85 -12.32 -10.62
CA CYS A 306 9.53 -12.55 -11.19
C CYS A 306 8.91 -11.25 -11.67
N SER A 307 7.84 -11.36 -12.47
CA SER A 307 7.19 -10.19 -13.06
C SER A 307 6.25 -9.45 -12.12
N SER A 308 5.96 -9.99 -10.93
CA SER A 308 5.07 -9.39 -9.93
C SER A 308 5.76 -8.35 -9.05
N THR A 309 7.09 -8.39 -8.91
CA THR A 309 7.86 -7.40 -8.15
C THR A 309 7.62 -5.98 -8.68
N LEU A 310 7.34 -5.03 -7.78
CA LEU A 310 7.16 -3.62 -8.14
C LEU A 310 8.46 -2.82 -8.06
N ALA A 311 9.26 -3.02 -7.00
CA ALA A 311 10.44 -2.22 -6.75
C ALA A 311 11.45 -2.95 -5.85
N THR A 312 12.50 -2.23 -5.47
CA THR A 312 13.61 -2.75 -4.68
C THR A 312 14.04 -1.77 -3.60
N THR A 313 14.54 -2.29 -2.49
CA THR A 313 15.33 -1.53 -1.51
C THR A 313 16.65 -2.24 -1.23
N PHE A 314 17.52 -1.60 -0.45
CA PHE A 314 18.77 -2.21 -0.02
C PHE A 314 18.54 -3.32 1.01
N SER A 315 19.43 -4.30 1.00
CA SER A 315 19.59 -5.30 2.07
C SER A 315 21.05 -5.77 2.10
N SER A 316 21.28 -6.99 2.57
CA SER A 316 22.59 -7.65 2.62
C SER A 316 23.08 -8.13 1.25
N GLY A 317 24.40 -8.28 1.11
CA GLY A 317 25.03 -8.86 -0.07
C GLY A 317 26.10 -9.89 0.27
N ASN A 318 27.22 -9.83 -0.43
CA ASN A 318 28.38 -10.65 -0.15
C ASN A 318 29.01 -10.28 1.22
N PRO A 319 29.89 -11.13 1.80
CA PRO A 319 30.51 -10.85 3.10
C PRO A 319 31.31 -9.54 3.19
N ASN A 320 31.71 -8.95 2.06
CA ASN A 320 32.44 -7.69 1.99
C ASN A 320 31.53 -6.46 1.88
N GLU A 321 30.21 -6.67 1.80
CA GLU A 321 29.20 -5.62 1.72
C GLU A 321 28.55 -5.45 3.09
N LYS A 322 28.15 -4.22 3.38
CA LYS A 322 27.41 -3.91 4.60
C LYS A 322 26.04 -4.58 4.59
N GLN A 323 25.48 -4.76 5.78
CA GLN A 323 24.16 -5.33 6.01
C GLN A 323 23.24 -4.29 6.65
N ILE A 324 22.04 -4.70 7.03
CA ILE A 324 21.08 -3.80 7.65
C ILE A 324 21.36 -3.67 9.14
N VAL A 325 21.36 -2.42 9.60
CA VAL A 325 21.54 -2.03 11.00
C VAL A 325 20.20 -1.66 11.59
N THR A 326 19.77 -2.32 12.66
CA THR A 326 18.44 -2.12 13.27
C THR A 326 18.40 -2.62 14.72
N THR A 327 17.27 -2.45 15.40
CA THR A 327 16.96 -3.01 16.71
C THR A 327 17.04 -4.54 16.70
N ASP A 328 17.34 -5.16 17.83
CA ASP A 328 17.43 -6.61 17.95
C ASP A 328 16.89 -7.07 19.30
N LEU A 329 16.45 -8.33 19.33
CA LEU A 329 15.87 -8.93 20.53
C LEU A 329 16.81 -8.80 21.74
N ARG A 330 16.23 -8.64 22.92
CA ARG A 330 16.91 -8.42 24.21
C ARG A 330 17.51 -7.01 24.31
N GLN A 331 16.81 -6.02 23.77
CA GLN A 331 17.15 -4.60 23.82
C GLN A 331 18.51 -4.31 23.20
N LYS A 332 18.83 -5.01 22.10
CA LYS A 332 20.13 -4.94 21.42
C LYS A 332 20.03 -4.18 20.11
N CYS A 333 21.18 -3.94 19.51
CA CYS A 333 21.29 -3.42 18.16
C CYS A 333 22.08 -4.44 17.33
N THR A 334 21.61 -4.74 16.14
CA THR A 334 22.29 -5.62 15.18
C THR A 334 22.76 -4.81 13.98
N ASP A 335 23.89 -5.21 13.42
CA ASP A 335 24.41 -4.75 12.13
C ASP A 335 24.46 -5.90 11.11
N THR A 336 23.72 -6.98 11.37
CA THR A 336 23.72 -8.20 10.54
C THR A 336 22.31 -8.70 10.24
N HIS A 337 21.36 -7.80 9.96
CA HIS A 337 20.07 -8.20 9.39
C HIS A 337 20.16 -8.31 7.86
N THR A 338 19.50 -9.31 7.28
CA THR A 338 19.77 -9.83 5.93
C THR A 338 18.51 -10.39 5.27
N GLY A 339 18.53 -10.58 3.95
CA GLY A 339 17.45 -11.19 3.18
C GLY A 339 16.47 -10.16 2.60
N THR A 340 15.56 -10.60 1.73
CA THR A 340 14.45 -9.76 1.23
C THR A 340 13.52 -9.32 2.34
N SER A 341 13.51 -10.04 3.46
CA SER A 341 12.77 -9.68 4.66
C SER A 341 13.24 -8.39 5.35
N ALA A 342 14.47 -7.94 5.10
CA ALA A 342 14.94 -6.61 5.52
C ALA A 342 14.61 -5.51 4.49
N SER A 343 14.23 -5.87 3.26
CA SER A 343 13.86 -4.88 2.24
C SER A 343 12.43 -4.38 2.40
N ALA A 344 11.48 -5.29 2.65
CA ALA A 344 10.07 -4.94 2.83
C ALA A 344 9.81 -3.90 3.95
N PRO A 345 10.45 -3.99 5.14
CA PRO A 345 10.30 -2.99 6.20
C PRO A 345 10.84 -1.60 5.81
N LEU A 346 11.97 -1.53 5.09
CA LEU A 346 12.47 -0.25 4.58
C LEU A 346 11.47 0.38 3.62
N ALA A 347 10.89 -0.41 2.71
CA ALA A 347 9.84 0.07 1.82
C ALA A 347 8.58 0.51 2.58
N ALA A 348 8.13 -0.24 3.60
CA ALA A 348 7.00 0.14 4.45
C ALA A 348 7.25 1.48 5.16
N GLY A 349 8.48 1.73 5.61
CA GLY A 349 8.90 3.01 6.15
C GLY A 349 8.82 4.15 5.13
N ILE A 350 9.31 3.95 3.90
CA ILE A 350 9.21 4.97 2.83
C ILE A 350 7.74 5.26 2.49
N ILE A 351 6.91 4.22 2.40
CA ILE A 351 5.47 4.33 2.15
C ILE A 351 4.80 5.13 3.27
N ALA A 352 5.22 4.96 4.53
CA ALA A 352 4.73 5.76 5.64
C ALA A 352 5.07 7.24 5.49
N LEU A 353 6.27 7.58 4.99
CA LEU A 353 6.62 8.97 4.67
C LEU A 353 5.71 9.54 3.57
N ALA A 354 5.43 8.77 2.51
CA ALA A 354 4.55 9.18 1.42
C ALA A 354 3.08 9.34 1.89
N LEU A 355 2.60 8.48 2.78
CA LEU A 355 1.26 8.61 3.37
C LEU A 355 1.13 9.86 4.25
N GLU A 356 2.14 10.19 5.07
CA GLU A 356 2.11 11.44 5.84
C GLU A 356 1.98 12.66 4.90
N ALA A 357 2.62 12.60 3.73
CA ALA A 357 2.50 13.64 2.71
C ALA A 357 1.10 13.74 2.09
N ASN A 358 0.39 12.62 1.96
CA ASN A 358 -0.97 12.58 1.46
C ASN A 358 -1.75 11.37 2.02
N MET A 359 -2.49 11.58 3.10
CA MET A 359 -3.27 10.51 3.77
C MET A 359 -4.44 9.99 2.93
N ASN A 360 -4.80 10.67 1.83
CA ASN A 360 -5.88 10.26 0.93
C ASN A 360 -5.43 9.31 -0.18
N LEU A 361 -4.14 8.92 -0.22
CA LEU A 361 -3.64 7.93 -1.18
C LEU A 361 -4.31 6.58 -0.93
N THR A 362 -4.91 6.02 -1.98
CA THR A 362 -5.41 4.64 -1.98
C THR A 362 -4.27 3.62 -2.07
N TRP A 363 -4.56 2.34 -1.83
CA TRP A 363 -3.60 1.27 -2.02
C TRP A 363 -3.02 1.22 -3.45
N ARG A 364 -3.85 1.52 -4.47
CA ARG A 364 -3.42 1.61 -5.87
C ARG A 364 -2.61 2.86 -6.14
N ASP A 365 -3.02 4.01 -5.60
CA ASP A 365 -2.24 5.25 -5.74
C ASP A 365 -0.80 5.05 -5.23
N MET A 366 -0.63 4.34 -4.12
CA MET A 366 0.70 4.02 -3.61
C MET A 366 1.55 3.19 -4.58
N GLN A 367 0.97 2.17 -5.22
CA GLN A 367 1.68 1.39 -6.24
C GLN A 367 2.02 2.24 -7.47
N HIS A 368 1.13 3.15 -7.90
CA HIS A 368 1.42 4.10 -8.99
C HIS A 368 2.57 5.05 -8.63
N LEU A 369 2.65 5.53 -7.39
CA LEU A 369 3.78 6.34 -6.93
C LEU A 369 5.08 5.54 -7.07
N VAL A 370 5.13 4.31 -6.55
CA VAL A 370 6.30 3.42 -6.67
C VAL A 370 6.74 3.25 -8.12
N VAL A 371 5.82 2.91 -9.03
CA VAL A 371 6.13 2.73 -10.47
C VAL A 371 6.73 4.00 -11.09
N ARG A 372 6.30 5.18 -10.65
CA ARG A 372 6.68 6.47 -11.25
C ARG A 372 7.91 7.11 -10.63
N THR A 373 8.30 6.71 -9.41
CA THR A 373 9.40 7.33 -8.67
C THR A 373 10.55 6.38 -8.36
N SER A 374 10.42 5.07 -8.63
CA SER A 374 11.55 4.15 -8.52
C SER A 374 12.60 4.45 -9.60
N HIS A 375 13.87 4.26 -9.25
CA HIS A 375 15.00 4.60 -10.11
C HIS A 375 15.85 3.36 -10.45
N PRO A 376 16.04 3.05 -11.74
CA PRO A 376 16.94 1.98 -12.21
C PRO A 376 18.44 2.29 -12.03
N ALA A 377 18.78 3.55 -11.73
CA ALA A 377 20.16 3.98 -11.67
C ALA A 377 20.93 3.23 -10.57
N HIS A 378 22.21 2.94 -10.83
CA HIS A 378 23.10 2.23 -9.91
C HIS A 378 22.70 0.78 -9.58
N LEU A 379 21.74 0.19 -10.30
CA LEU A 379 21.35 -1.21 -10.18
C LEU A 379 21.83 -2.01 -11.41
N SER A 380 22.58 -3.08 -11.17
CA SER A 380 23.22 -3.90 -12.19
C SER A 380 22.53 -5.25 -12.35
N THR A 381 21.95 -5.48 -13.52
CA THR A 381 21.35 -6.74 -13.96
C THR A 381 21.31 -6.81 -15.49
N ASP A 382 21.25 -8.01 -16.04
CA ASP A 382 21.22 -8.27 -17.50
C ASP A 382 19.79 -8.24 -18.08
N ASP A 383 18.78 -8.13 -17.22
CA ASP A 383 17.36 -8.26 -17.58
C ASP A 383 16.60 -6.94 -17.68
N TRP A 384 17.26 -5.78 -17.56
CA TRP A 384 16.62 -4.48 -17.80
C TRP A 384 16.01 -4.43 -19.21
N ARG A 385 14.70 -4.15 -19.29
CA ARG A 385 13.97 -3.92 -20.54
C ARG A 385 13.18 -2.63 -20.45
N THR A 386 12.97 -1.98 -21.59
CA THR A 386 12.10 -0.79 -21.66
C THR A 386 10.70 -1.25 -22.08
N ASN A 387 9.68 -0.90 -21.31
CA ASN A 387 8.29 -1.25 -21.60
C ASN A 387 7.65 -0.28 -22.62
N GLY A 388 6.37 -0.50 -22.97
CA GLY A 388 5.67 0.24 -24.02
C GLY A 388 5.52 1.74 -23.78
N VAL A 389 5.58 2.18 -22.51
CA VAL A 389 5.52 3.61 -22.15
C VAL A 389 6.89 4.22 -21.84
N GLY A 390 7.98 3.50 -22.11
CA GLY A 390 9.34 4.03 -22.01
C GLY A 390 10.01 3.89 -20.64
N ARG A 391 9.45 3.11 -19.70
CA ARG A 391 10.08 2.85 -18.39
C ARG A 391 10.97 1.62 -18.44
N LYS A 392 12.13 1.69 -17.76
CA LYS A 392 12.96 0.50 -17.54
C LYS A 392 12.37 -0.33 -16.41
N VAL A 393 12.28 -1.64 -16.64
CA VAL A 393 11.79 -2.63 -15.68
C VAL A 393 12.66 -3.90 -15.75
N SER A 394 12.85 -4.55 -14.61
CA SER A 394 13.63 -5.77 -14.43
C SER A 394 12.82 -6.77 -13.58
N HIS A 395 12.93 -8.06 -13.86
CA HIS A 395 12.31 -9.11 -13.04
C HIS A 395 13.01 -9.25 -11.68
N SER A 396 14.28 -8.84 -11.57
CA SER A 396 15.01 -8.80 -10.30
C SER A 396 14.73 -7.54 -9.48
N TYR A 397 14.43 -6.41 -10.14
CA TYR A 397 14.34 -5.11 -9.46
C TYR A 397 12.99 -4.39 -9.56
N GLY A 398 12.03 -4.94 -10.30
CA GLY A 398 10.83 -4.20 -10.70
C GLY A 398 11.22 -2.92 -11.44
N TYR A 399 10.61 -1.80 -11.04
CA TYR A 399 10.90 -0.46 -11.59
C TYR A 399 12.19 0.18 -11.03
N GLY A 400 12.89 -0.50 -10.11
CA GLY A 400 14.17 -0.06 -9.54
C GLY A 400 14.10 0.30 -8.06
N LEU A 401 15.10 1.06 -7.61
CA LEU A 401 15.28 1.42 -6.21
C LEU A 401 14.23 2.46 -5.78
N LEU A 402 13.58 2.25 -4.63
CA LEU A 402 12.68 3.25 -4.05
C LEU A 402 13.46 4.53 -3.69
N ASP A 403 12.80 5.67 -3.92
CA ASP A 403 13.32 7.00 -3.61
C ASP A 403 12.31 7.74 -2.72
N ALA A 404 12.62 7.86 -1.43
CA ALA A 404 11.72 8.45 -0.45
C ALA A 404 11.41 9.93 -0.73
N GLY A 405 12.42 10.70 -1.11
CA GLY A 405 12.25 12.12 -1.44
C GLY A 405 11.34 12.33 -2.64
N ALA A 406 11.51 11.52 -3.70
CA ALA A 406 10.69 11.57 -4.90
C ALA A 406 9.26 11.09 -4.64
N MET A 407 9.07 10.01 -3.87
CA MET A 407 7.75 9.51 -3.49
C MET A 407 6.95 10.56 -2.73
N VAL A 408 7.55 11.19 -1.72
CA VAL A 408 6.94 12.27 -0.93
C VAL A 408 6.63 13.49 -1.79
N ALA A 409 7.52 13.88 -2.70
CA ALA A 409 7.31 15.02 -3.58
C ALA A 409 6.13 14.78 -4.55
N LEU A 410 6.02 13.58 -5.11
CA LEU A 410 4.93 13.23 -6.01
C LEU A 410 3.59 13.06 -5.26
N ALA A 411 3.60 12.49 -4.06
CA ALA A 411 2.43 12.29 -3.21
C ALA A 411 1.67 13.59 -2.90
N GLN A 412 2.40 14.68 -2.63
CA GLN A 412 1.82 15.98 -2.28
C GLN A 412 0.87 16.54 -3.35
N ASN A 413 1.14 16.25 -4.63
CA ASN A 413 0.36 16.75 -5.77
C ASN A 413 -0.34 15.62 -6.54
N TRP A 414 -0.45 14.43 -5.93
CA TRP A 414 -1.04 13.28 -6.57
C TRP A 414 -2.56 13.42 -6.69
N THR A 415 -3.09 13.14 -7.87
CA THR A 415 -4.53 13.00 -8.10
C THR A 415 -4.86 11.53 -8.13
N SER A 416 -5.80 11.10 -7.29
CA SER A 416 -6.17 9.69 -7.20
C SER A 416 -6.63 9.14 -8.56
N VAL A 417 -6.23 7.90 -8.86
CA VAL A 417 -6.47 7.24 -10.16
C VAL A 417 -7.94 6.86 -10.39
N GLY A 418 -8.81 7.00 -9.39
CA GLY A 418 -10.23 6.66 -9.49
C GLY A 418 -10.49 5.14 -9.38
N PRO A 419 -11.70 4.66 -9.71
CA PRO A 419 -12.06 3.25 -9.58
C PRO A 419 -11.19 2.32 -10.44
N GLN A 420 -10.94 1.10 -9.94
CA GLN A 420 -10.26 0.07 -10.72
C GLN A 420 -11.25 -0.62 -11.65
N HIS A 421 -10.86 -0.80 -12.91
CA HIS A 421 -11.59 -1.60 -13.89
C HIS A 421 -10.93 -2.99 -14.00
N GLN A 422 -11.74 -4.02 -14.28
CA GLN A 422 -11.28 -5.39 -14.44
C GLN A 422 -11.89 -6.00 -15.71
N CYS A 423 -11.10 -6.16 -16.76
CA CYS A 423 -11.51 -6.82 -17.99
C CYS A 423 -11.04 -8.28 -17.98
N VAL A 424 -11.99 -9.22 -17.92
CA VAL A 424 -11.72 -10.67 -17.90
C VAL A 424 -11.96 -11.27 -19.29
N LEU A 425 -10.93 -11.89 -19.86
CA LEU A 425 -10.94 -12.37 -21.25
C LEU A 425 -10.57 -13.84 -21.32
N THR A 426 -11.49 -14.69 -21.77
CA THR A 426 -11.20 -16.08 -22.10
C THR A 426 -10.39 -16.14 -23.38
N MET A 427 -9.15 -16.62 -23.28
CA MET A 427 -8.20 -16.61 -24.39
C MET A 427 -8.35 -17.86 -25.26
N LEU A 428 -8.41 -19.02 -24.62
CA LEU A 428 -8.55 -20.32 -25.28
C LEU A 428 -10.00 -20.78 -25.39
N SER A 429 -10.36 -21.34 -26.55
CA SER A 429 -11.65 -22.03 -26.78
C SER A 429 -11.53 -23.55 -26.65
N GLU A 430 -10.34 -24.10 -26.89
CA GLU A 430 -10.04 -25.53 -26.85
C GLU A 430 -8.62 -25.72 -26.27
N PRO A 431 -8.33 -26.87 -25.65
CA PRO A 431 -7.00 -27.19 -25.14
C PRO A 431 -5.93 -27.17 -26.24
N ARG A 432 -4.68 -26.89 -25.84
CA ARG A 432 -3.52 -26.84 -26.73
C ARG A 432 -2.41 -27.72 -26.18
N ASP A 433 -1.90 -28.62 -27.01
CA ASP A 433 -0.65 -29.34 -26.71
C ASP A 433 0.50 -28.34 -26.55
N ILE A 434 1.27 -28.50 -25.48
CA ILE A 434 2.42 -27.64 -25.20
C ILE A 434 3.61 -28.07 -26.07
N GLY A 435 3.78 -29.38 -26.25
CA GLY A 435 4.92 -29.96 -26.97
C GLY A 435 6.26 -29.40 -26.48
N SER A 436 7.17 -29.08 -27.40
CA SER A 436 8.43 -28.40 -27.08
C SER A 436 8.28 -26.88 -26.91
N ARG A 437 7.31 -26.28 -27.61
CA ARG A 437 7.00 -24.85 -27.55
C ARG A 437 5.59 -24.61 -28.06
N LEU A 438 4.81 -23.88 -27.27
CA LEU A 438 3.48 -23.38 -27.62
C LEU A 438 3.54 -21.85 -27.73
N LEU A 439 3.10 -21.33 -28.87
CA LEU A 439 2.85 -19.91 -29.10
C LEU A 439 1.37 -19.71 -29.36
N PHE A 440 0.72 -18.89 -28.54
CA PHE A 440 -0.68 -18.55 -28.67
C PHE A 440 -0.87 -17.03 -28.70
N SER A 441 -1.41 -16.52 -29.80
CA SER A 441 -1.66 -15.09 -29.99
C SER A 441 -3.14 -14.80 -30.22
N LYS A 442 -3.64 -13.70 -29.64
CA LYS A 442 -5.02 -13.24 -29.82
C LYS A 442 -5.08 -11.72 -29.76
N THR A 443 -5.76 -11.11 -30.73
CA THR A 443 -6.05 -9.67 -30.73
C THR A 443 -7.27 -9.37 -29.86
N LEU A 444 -7.15 -8.36 -28.98
CA LEU A 444 -8.15 -7.97 -28.00
C LEU A 444 -8.50 -6.48 -28.14
N ASP A 445 -9.75 -6.14 -27.84
CA ASP A 445 -10.26 -4.77 -27.74
C ASP A 445 -10.29 -4.26 -26.28
N SER A 446 -9.86 -5.09 -25.33
CA SER A 446 -9.75 -4.78 -23.90
C SER A 446 -11.06 -4.35 -23.25
N CYS A 447 -12.17 -5.00 -23.63
CA CYS A 447 -13.53 -4.70 -23.16
C CYS A 447 -14.06 -3.33 -23.64
N TRP A 448 -13.59 -2.86 -24.80
CA TRP A 448 -14.06 -1.62 -25.41
C TRP A 448 -15.59 -1.53 -25.46
N GLY A 449 -16.13 -0.37 -25.07
CA GLY A 449 -17.56 -0.10 -25.07
C GLY A 449 -18.33 -0.70 -23.88
N ARG A 450 -17.65 -1.32 -22.92
CA ARG A 450 -18.24 -1.83 -21.68
C ARG A 450 -17.67 -1.10 -20.45
N PRO A 451 -18.36 -1.14 -19.29
CA PRO A 451 -17.85 -0.53 -18.05
C PRO A 451 -16.48 -1.07 -17.62
N GLU A 452 -16.13 -2.29 -18.00
CA GLU A 452 -14.86 -2.95 -17.68
C GLU A 452 -13.70 -2.50 -18.58
N TYR A 453 -13.93 -1.56 -19.50
CA TYR A 453 -12.91 -1.12 -20.46
C TYR A 453 -11.62 -0.64 -19.78
N VAL A 454 -10.47 -1.16 -20.21
CA VAL A 454 -9.15 -0.74 -19.73
C VAL A 454 -8.36 -0.14 -20.88
N ASN A 455 -7.86 1.09 -20.70
CA ASN A 455 -6.97 1.77 -21.66
C ASN A 455 -5.61 2.15 -21.08
N SER A 456 -5.44 2.00 -19.77
CA SER A 456 -4.19 2.22 -19.07
C SER A 456 -4.05 1.12 -18.02
N LEU A 457 -3.12 0.19 -18.27
CA LEU A 457 -2.90 -0.99 -17.45
C LEU A 457 -2.32 -0.66 -16.08
N GLU A 458 -2.68 -1.47 -15.10
CA GLU A 458 -2.00 -1.63 -13.82
C GLU A 458 -1.40 -3.04 -13.79
N HIS A 459 -2.10 -3.98 -13.16
CA HIS A 459 -1.73 -5.39 -13.14
C HIS A 459 -2.28 -6.16 -14.33
N VAL A 460 -1.55 -7.16 -14.79
CA VAL A 460 -2.03 -8.15 -15.75
C VAL A 460 -1.84 -9.54 -15.17
N GLN A 461 -2.88 -10.37 -15.21
CA GLN A 461 -2.79 -11.78 -14.82
C GLN A 461 -3.04 -12.69 -16.02
N ALA A 462 -2.15 -13.66 -16.22
CA ALA A 462 -2.41 -14.83 -17.05
C ALA A 462 -2.78 -16.00 -16.13
N ARG A 463 -4.07 -16.28 -16.01
CA ARG A 463 -4.59 -17.39 -15.22
C ARG A 463 -4.60 -18.66 -16.06
N LEU A 464 -3.74 -19.60 -15.71
CA LEU A 464 -3.44 -20.79 -16.51
C LEU A 464 -3.84 -22.07 -15.77
N THR A 465 -4.50 -22.97 -16.50
CA THR A 465 -4.67 -24.37 -16.10
C THR A 465 -3.95 -25.24 -17.12
N LEU A 466 -2.86 -25.88 -16.72
CA LEU A 466 -2.05 -26.73 -17.57
C LEU A 466 -1.59 -27.99 -16.83
N SER A 467 -1.54 -29.10 -17.54
CA SER A 467 -0.87 -30.32 -17.10
C SER A 467 0.53 -30.37 -17.68
N TYR A 468 1.51 -30.87 -16.93
CA TYR A 468 2.86 -31.06 -17.43
C TYR A 468 3.61 -32.07 -16.55
N ASN A 469 4.35 -33.00 -17.14
CA ASN A 469 5.00 -34.09 -16.40
C ASN A 469 6.21 -33.64 -15.55
N HIS A 470 6.86 -32.53 -15.90
CA HIS A 470 7.95 -31.92 -15.12
C HIS A 470 7.84 -30.40 -15.13
N ARG A 471 7.10 -29.84 -14.16
CA ARG A 471 6.75 -28.42 -14.11
C ARG A 471 7.94 -27.46 -14.18
N GLY A 472 9.07 -27.80 -13.55
CA GLY A 472 10.28 -26.98 -13.52
C GLY A 472 10.98 -26.79 -14.85
N ASN A 473 10.66 -27.60 -15.86
CA ASN A 473 11.20 -27.47 -17.22
C ASN A 473 10.42 -26.45 -18.07
N LEU A 474 9.36 -25.85 -17.54
CA LEU A 474 8.60 -24.81 -18.23
C LEU A 474 9.25 -23.44 -18.06
N ALA A 475 9.31 -22.69 -19.16
CA ALA A 475 9.43 -21.24 -19.14
C ALA A 475 8.17 -20.63 -19.76
N ILE A 476 7.54 -19.68 -19.05
CA ILE A 476 6.28 -19.06 -19.48
C ILE A 476 6.49 -17.56 -19.63
N HIS A 477 6.06 -17.01 -20.76
CA HIS A 477 6.19 -15.59 -21.08
C HIS A 477 4.90 -15.02 -21.64
N LEU A 478 4.61 -13.77 -21.30
CA LEU A 478 3.50 -12.99 -21.83
C LEU A 478 4.03 -11.73 -22.52
N ILE A 479 3.57 -11.48 -23.75
CA ILE A 479 3.98 -10.33 -24.54
C ILE A 479 2.76 -9.42 -24.76
N SER A 480 2.91 -8.14 -24.42
CA SER A 480 1.88 -7.12 -24.61
C SER A 480 1.80 -6.66 -26.07
N PRO A 481 0.71 -5.99 -26.48
CA PRO A 481 0.59 -5.39 -27.82
C PRO A 481 1.67 -4.37 -28.16
N GLN A 482 2.29 -3.75 -27.15
CA GLN A 482 3.39 -2.80 -27.32
C GLN A 482 4.78 -3.46 -27.29
N GLY A 483 4.84 -4.80 -27.22
CA GLY A 483 6.07 -5.58 -27.33
C GLY A 483 6.78 -5.84 -26.00
N THR A 484 6.20 -5.43 -24.86
CA THR A 484 6.77 -5.72 -23.54
C THR A 484 6.65 -7.20 -23.24
N ARG A 485 7.79 -7.88 -23.03
CA ARG A 485 7.84 -9.31 -22.72
C ARG A 485 8.07 -9.53 -21.23
N SER A 486 7.08 -10.13 -20.55
CA SER A 486 7.14 -10.52 -19.15
C SER A 486 7.41 -12.01 -19.00
N THR A 487 8.47 -12.38 -18.28
CA THR A 487 8.68 -13.75 -17.80
C THR A 487 7.73 -14.03 -16.63
N LEU A 488 6.71 -14.84 -16.89
CA LEU A 488 5.73 -15.27 -15.89
C LEU A 488 6.26 -16.44 -15.06
N LEU A 489 7.06 -17.31 -15.65
CA LEU A 489 7.73 -18.41 -14.97
C LEU A 489 9.10 -18.61 -15.59
N ALA A 490 10.15 -18.54 -14.78
CA ALA A 490 11.48 -18.99 -15.15
C ALA A 490 11.63 -20.49 -14.87
N PRO A 491 12.53 -21.21 -15.57
CA PRO A 491 12.83 -22.60 -15.25
C PRO A 491 13.27 -22.78 -13.80
N ARG A 492 12.73 -23.82 -13.15
CA ARG A 492 13.02 -24.16 -11.75
C ARG A 492 13.58 -25.59 -11.67
N PRO A 493 14.91 -25.77 -11.71
CA PRO A 493 15.53 -27.09 -11.84
C PRO A 493 15.22 -28.11 -10.73
N LYS A 494 14.69 -27.66 -9.58
CA LYS A 494 14.31 -28.49 -8.44
C LYS A 494 12.83 -28.90 -8.44
N ASP A 495 12.03 -28.29 -9.31
CA ASP A 495 10.59 -28.56 -9.42
C ASP A 495 10.32 -29.73 -10.38
N TYR A 496 10.34 -30.95 -9.84
CA TYR A 496 10.01 -32.16 -10.60
C TYR A 496 8.50 -32.50 -10.56
N SER A 497 7.64 -31.58 -10.11
CA SER A 497 6.22 -31.87 -9.92
C SER A 497 5.51 -32.18 -11.24
N PRO A 498 4.68 -33.23 -11.29
CA PRO A 498 3.81 -33.54 -12.43
C PRO A 498 2.43 -32.86 -12.33
N GLU A 499 2.17 -32.07 -11.29
CA GLU A 499 0.85 -31.49 -11.01
C GLU A 499 0.48 -30.33 -11.94
N GLY A 500 1.47 -29.79 -12.67
CA GLY A 500 1.28 -28.61 -13.52
C GLY A 500 0.84 -27.38 -12.72
N PHE A 501 -0.03 -26.58 -13.33
CA PHE A 501 -0.67 -25.44 -12.67
C PHE A 501 -2.18 -25.57 -12.81
N ILE A 502 -2.89 -25.43 -11.70
CA ILE A 502 -4.36 -25.47 -11.69
C ILE A 502 -4.84 -24.07 -11.40
N ASP A 503 -5.37 -23.41 -12.42
CA ASP A 503 -6.03 -22.12 -12.29
C ASP A 503 -5.14 -21.04 -11.61
N TRP A 504 -3.83 -21.12 -11.87
CA TRP A 504 -2.79 -20.28 -11.25
C TRP A 504 -2.67 -18.94 -11.98
N ALA A 505 -2.77 -17.85 -11.23
CA ALA A 505 -2.82 -16.49 -11.77
C ALA A 505 -1.44 -15.82 -11.78
N PHE A 506 -0.58 -16.16 -12.73
CA PHE A 506 0.71 -15.47 -12.91
C PHE A 506 0.49 -13.97 -13.16
N MET A 507 1.15 -13.11 -12.40
CA MET A 507 0.95 -11.65 -12.45
C MET A 507 2.18 -10.94 -13.03
N THR A 508 1.95 -9.87 -13.80
CA THR A 508 3.00 -8.94 -14.22
C THR A 508 2.62 -7.49 -13.96
N THR A 509 3.60 -6.72 -13.48
CA THR A 509 3.56 -5.26 -13.33
C THR A 509 4.33 -4.54 -14.45
N HIS A 510 5.04 -5.27 -15.31
CA HIS A 510 5.97 -4.68 -16.28
C HIS A 510 5.29 -3.88 -17.39
N MET A 511 3.99 -4.07 -17.56
CA MET A 511 3.15 -3.46 -18.59
C MET A 511 2.33 -2.28 -18.03
N TRP A 512 2.69 -1.75 -16.85
CA TRP A 512 1.97 -0.66 -16.21
C TRP A 512 1.92 0.60 -17.09
N ASP A 513 0.76 1.26 -17.09
CA ASP A 513 0.33 2.37 -17.95
C ASP A 513 0.22 2.05 -19.46
N GLU A 514 0.52 0.83 -19.93
CA GLU A 514 0.35 0.48 -21.35
C GLU A 514 -1.13 0.44 -21.77
N ASP A 515 -1.41 0.79 -23.04
CA ASP A 515 -2.68 0.50 -23.69
C ASP A 515 -2.74 -1.00 -24.04
N PRO A 516 -3.69 -1.77 -23.48
CA PRO A 516 -3.76 -3.21 -23.67
C PRO A 516 -4.43 -3.64 -24.98
N ARG A 517 -4.87 -2.72 -25.84
CA ARG A 517 -5.55 -3.09 -27.10
C ARG A 517 -4.54 -3.59 -28.13
N GLY A 518 -4.90 -4.65 -28.84
CA GLY A 518 -4.05 -5.26 -29.87
C GLY A 518 -3.72 -6.71 -29.56
N GLU A 519 -2.64 -7.21 -30.15
CA GLU A 519 -2.26 -8.62 -30.07
C GLU A 519 -1.50 -8.94 -28.78
N TRP A 520 -2.03 -9.90 -28.02
CA TRP A 520 -1.35 -10.51 -26.88
C TRP A 520 -0.81 -11.87 -27.27
N THR A 521 0.41 -12.19 -26.83
CA THR A 521 1.03 -13.49 -27.11
C THR A 521 1.46 -14.17 -25.82
N LEU A 522 0.97 -15.39 -25.59
CA LEU A 522 1.46 -16.32 -24.56
C LEU A 522 2.45 -17.29 -25.20
N GLU A 523 3.59 -17.47 -24.54
CA GLU A 523 4.66 -18.38 -24.94
C GLU A 523 4.93 -19.35 -23.79
N ILE A 524 4.84 -20.64 -24.05
CA ILE A 524 5.21 -21.72 -23.12
C ILE A 524 6.29 -22.56 -23.80
N GLU A 525 7.45 -22.68 -23.18
CA GLU A 525 8.60 -23.38 -23.73
C GLU A 525 9.06 -24.49 -22.78
N ASN A 526 9.44 -25.63 -23.35
CA ASN A 526 10.20 -26.65 -22.65
C ASN A 526 11.70 -26.33 -22.76
N VAL A 527 12.36 -26.10 -21.63
CA VAL A 527 13.81 -25.85 -21.60
C VAL A 527 14.67 -27.11 -21.42
N SER A 528 14.04 -28.28 -21.29
CA SER A 528 14.74 -29.56 -21.18
C SER A 528 15.40 -29.96 -22.49
N GLU A 529 16.70 -30.26 -22.44
CA GLU A 529 17.47 -30.76 -23.59
C GLU A 529 17.02 -32.17 -24.05
N GLN A 530 16.31 -32.91 -23.19
CA GLN A 530 15.94 -34.31 -23.44
C GLN A 530 14.67 -34.45 -24.28
N GLY A 531 13.87 -33.39 -24.44
CA GLY A 531 12.75 -33.33 -25.39
C GLY A 531 11.62 -34.36 -25.19
N HIS A 532 11.50 -34.96 -24.00
CA HIS A 532 10.51 -36.00 -23.70
C HIS A 532 9.34 -35.53 -22.83
N ASP A 533 9.35 -34.26 -22.40
CA ASP A 533 8.24 -33.73 -21.61
C ASP A 533 7.02 -33.47 -22.49
N TYR A 534 5.85 -33.59 -21.88
CA TYR A 534 4.56 -33.48 -22.52
C TYR A 534 3.56 -32.84 -21.55
N GLY A 535 2.57 -32.18 -22.11
CA GLY A 535 1.50 -31.59 -21.35
C GLY A 535 0.61 -30.70 -22.20
N GLU A 536 -0.48 -30.25 -21.60
CA GLU A 536 -1.55 -29.56 -22.30
C GLU A 536 -1.95 -28.31 -21.54
N LEU A 537 -2.08 -27.19 -22.25
CA LEU A 537 -2.71 -25.99 -21.75
C LEU A 537 -4.21 -26.08 -21.99
N SER A 538 -4.97 -26.29 -20.92
CA SER A 538 -6.43 -26.50 -20.96
C SER A 538 -7.23 -25.21 -20.81
N GLN A 539 -6.71 -24.25 -20.04
CA GLN A 539 -7.36 -22.95 -19.84
C GLN A 539 -6.33 -21.83 -19.80
N PHE A 540 -6.70 -20.71 -20.43
CA PHE A 540 -5.99 -19.45 -20.33
C PHE A 540 -7.03 -18.33 -20.27
N THR A 541 -7.06 -17.64 -19.12
CA THR A 541 -7.83 -16.40 -18.94
C THR A 541 -6.85 -15.26 -18.75
N LEU A 542 -6.96 -14.22 -19.57
CA LEU A 542 -6.22 -12.98 -19.41
C LEU A 542 -7.09 -12.00 -18.61
N ILE A 543 -6.58 -11.49 -17.51
CA ILE A 543 -7.27 -10.52 -16.66
C ILE A 543 -6.46 -9.23 -16.70
N LEU A 544 -7.09 -8.17 -17.16
CA LEU A 544 -6.50 -6.83 -17.26
C LEU A 544 -7.10 -5.95 -16.16
N TYR A 545 -6.24 -5.46 -15.27
CA TYR A 545 -6.61 -4.44 -14.29
C TYR A 545 -6.11 -3.08 -14.75
N GLY A 546 -6.84 -2.03 -14.44
CA GLY A 546 -6.37 -0.68 -14.72
C GLY A 546 -7.47 0.35 -14.65
N THR A 547 -7.32 1.40 -15.46
CA THR A 547 -8.32 2.46 -15.62
C THR A 547 -8.78 2.55 -17.07
N GLY A 548 -9.95 3.13 -17.27
CA GLY A 548 -10.49 3.38 -18.60
C GLY A 548 -11.50 4.52 -18.59
N SER A 549 -11.70 5.15 -19.74
CA SER A 549 -12.76 6.13 -19.90
C SER A 549 -14.12 5.41 -19.82
N SER A 550 -14.91 5.71 -18.79
CA SER A 550 -16.31 5.29 -18.72
C SER A 550 -17.08 5.99 -19.83
N SER A 551 -17.17 5.37 -21.01
CA SER A 551 -18.03 5.89 -22.07
C SER A 551 -19.49 5.64 -21.67
N ASN A 552 -20.10 6.60 -20.96
CA ASN A 552 -21.54 6.81 -21.09
C ASN A 552 -21.77 7.34 -22.50
N ASN A 553 -21.84 6.45 -23.48
CA ASN A 553 -22.32 6.81 -24.82
C ASN A 553 -23.83 6.52 -24.85
N PRO A 554 -24.73 7.53 -24.76
CA PRO A 554 -26.17 7.31 -24.81
C PRO A 554 -26.67 7.03 -26.24
N SER A 555 -25.77 6.85 -27.20
CA SER A 555 -26.10 6.87 -28.62
C SER A 555 -25.15 5.98 -29.43
N SER A 556 -25.36 4.67 -29.33
CA SER A 556 -25.06 3.76 -30.44
C SER A 556 -26.30 2.91 -30.69
N PRO A 557 -27.04 3.14 -31.78
CA PRO A 557 -28.12 2.28 -32.20
C PRO A 557 -27.52 1.20 -33.10
N ASP A 558 -27.21 0.03 -32.53
CA ASP A 558 -27.20 -1.24 -33.24
C ASP A 558 -26.72 -2.32 -32.28
N PHE A 559 -27.67 -2.91 -31.52
CA PHE A 559 -27.73 -4.34 -31.20
C PHE A 559 -29.11 -4.61 -30.55
N PRO A 560 -29.78 -5.73 -30.84
CA PRO A 560 -31.13 -5.99 -30.35
C PRO A 560 -31.10 -6.14 -28.83
N ARG A 561 -31.76 -5.23 -28.11
CA ARG A 561 -32.04 -5.40 -26.68
C ARG A 561 -33.05 -6.53 -26.50
N PRO A 562 -32.77 -7.58 -25.71
CA PRO A 562 -33.81 -8.49 -25.27
C PRO A 562 -34.75 -7.73 -24.33
N SER A 563 -36.04 -7.76 -24.64
CA SER A 563 -37.09 -7.16 -23.82
C SER A 563 -37.23 -7.86 -22.46
N ASN A 564 -37.27 -7.03 -21.42
CA ASN A 564 -37.65 -7.23 -20.02
C ASN A 564 -38.40 -8.51 -19.56
N ASN A 565 -38.09 -8.85 -18.30
CA ASN A 565 -38.92 -9.51 -17.27
C ASN A 565 -38.92 -11.04 -17.14
N SER A 566 -37.82 -11.64 -16.67
CA SER A 566 -37.92 -12.96 -16.00
C SER A 566 -36.85 -13.26 -14.94
N CYS A 567 -36.37 -12.25 -14.20
CA CYS A 567 -35.39 -12.49 -13.13
C CYS A 567 -35.94 -12.01 -11.79
N LYS A 568 -36.15 -12.95 -10.86
CA LYS A 568 -36.83 -12.70 -9.58
C LYS A 568 -35.87 -12.48 -8.40
N THR A 569 -34.58 -12.70 -8.59
CA THR A 569 -33.58 -12.60 -7.51
C THR A 569 -32.25 -12.10 -8.07
N PHE A 570 -31.69 -11.10 -7.41
CA PHE A 570 -30.39 -10.49 -7.70
C PHE A 570 -29.49 -10.63 -6.47
N ASP A 571 -28.18 -10.75 -6.67
CA ASP A 571 -27.21 -10.67 -5.58
C ASP A 571 -26.81 -9.21 -5.25
N THR A 572 -25.89 -9.05 -4.31
CA THR A 572 -25.34 -7.76 -3.86
C THR A 572 -24.54 -7.02 -4.95
N GLN A 573 -24.28 -7.65 -6.10
CA GLN A 573 -23.62 -7.08 -7.27
C GLN A 573 -24.58 -6.89 -8.47
N GLN A 574 -25.90 -7.07 -8.26
CA GLN A 574 -26.96 -6.95 -9.27
C GLN A 574 -26.87 -7.94 -10.44
N ILE A 575 -26.34 -9.15 -10.21
CA ILE A 575 -26.32 -10.22 -11.21
C ILE A 575 -27.58 -11.08 -11.08
N CYS A 576 -28.19 -11.47 -12.22
CA CYS A 576 -29.35 -12.36 -12.27
C CYS A 576 -28.97 -13.81 -12.04
N ILE A 577 -29.45 -14.43 -10.95
CA ILE A 577 -29.21 -15.83 -10.64
C ILE A 577 -30.46 -16.65 -11.00
N GLY A 578 -30.36 -17.50 -12.02
CA GLY A 578 -31.39 -18.47 -12.41
C GLY A 578 -31.15 -19.83 -11.75
N GLU A 579 -32.19 -20.41 -11.15
CA GLU A 579 -32.15 -21.72 -10.49
C GLU A 579 -31.62 -22.83 -11.43
N THR A 580 -30.62 -23.56 -10.96
CA THR A 580 -30.23 -24.85 -11.54
C THR A 580 -31.18 -25.95 -11.06
N ASP A 581 -31.64 -26.76 -12.03
CA ASP A 581 -32.48 -27.94 -11.84
C ASP A 581 -31.97 -28.89 -10.74
N CYS A 582 -32.85 -29.21 -9.79
CA CYS A 582 -32.68 -30.35 -8.88
C CYS A 582 -33.69 -31.45 -9.27
N PRO A 583 -33.27 -32.71 -9.53
CA PRO A 583 -34.18 -33.77 -9.94
C PRO A 583 -35.07 -34.23 -8.78
N ARG A 584 -36.33 -34.54 -9.13
CA ARG A 584 -37.38 -35.07 -8.25
C ARG A 584 -36.94 -36.39 -7.59
N HIS A 585 -37.07 -36.40 -6.27
CA HIS A 585 -37.53 -37.48 -5.37
C HIS A 585 -36.66 -37.60 -4.13
N THR A 586 -37.13 -37.05 -3.01
CA THR A 586 -37.43 -37.76 -1.75
C THR A 586 -37.76 -36.74 -0.66
N ASP A 587 -38.83 -37.01 0.07
CA ASP A 587 -39.36 -36.19 1.16
C ASP A 587 -38.42 -36.16 2.38
N ASN A 588 -37.96 -34.98 2.78
CA ASN A 588 -37.85 -34.48 4.16
C ASN A 588 -36.77 -33.39 4.27
N CYS A 589 -37.17 -32.14 4.47
CA CYS A 589 -36.38 -31.19 5.26
C CYS A 589 -37.31 -30.19 5.94
N SER A 590 -37.50 -30.38 7.24
CA SER A 590 -38.20 -29.48 8.14
C SER A 590 -37.33 -28.23 8.40
N THR A 591 -37.86 -27.06 8.08
CA THR A 591 -37.23 -25.77 8.36
C THR A 591 -37.51 -25.37 9.82
N LYS A 592 -36.48 -25.41 10.68
CA LYS A 592 -36.47 -24.67 11.94
C LYS A 592 -35.91 -23.26 11.68
N ARG A 593 -36.79 -22.25 11.73
CA ARG A 593 -36.41 -20.84 11.80
C ARG A 593 -36.00 -20.49 13.24
N PHE A 594 -34.78 -20.00 13.43
CA PHE A 594 -34.39 -19.26 14.63
C PHE A 594 -34.54 -17.75 14.33
N GLN A 595 -35.26 -17.05 15.20
CA GLN A 595 -35.52 -15.62 15.14
C GLN A 595 -34.95 -15.01 16.42
N MET A 596 -33.91 -14.18 16.30
CA MET A 596 -33.32 -13.44 17.43
C MET A 596 -33.98 -12.07 17.52
N GLY A 597 -34.64 -11.81 18.65
CA GLY A 597 -35.28 -10.53 18.96
C GLY A 597 -34.30 -9.55 19.60
N LEU A 598 -34.34 -8.30 19.12
CA LEU A 598 -33.75 -7.12 19.76
C LEU A 598 -34.79 -6.53 20.73
N GLU A 599 -34.50 -6.50 22.02
CA GLU A 599 -35.21 -5.67 22.99
C GLU A 599 -34.44 -4.36 23.21
N ALA A 600 -35.10 -3.25 22.94
CA ALA A 600 -34.73 -1.94 23.42
C ALA A 600 -35.52 -1.68 24.72
N SER A 601 -34.83 -1.32 25.80
CA SER A 601 -35.43 -0.79 27.01
C SER A 601 -35.13 0.71 27.14
N TRP A 602 -36.14 1.42 27.65
CA TRP A 602 -36.29 2.87 27.72
C TRP A 602 -35.29 3.58 28.64
#